data_AF-A0A1I2XHF8-F1
#
_entry.id   AF-A0A1I2XHF8-F1
#
_cell.length_a   1.000
_cell.length_b   1.000
_cell.length_c   1.000
_cell.angle_alpha   90.00
_cell.angle_beta   90.00
_cell.angle_gamma   90.00
#
_symmetry.space_group_name_H-M   'P 1'
#
loop_
_entity.id
_entity.type
_entity.pdbx_description
1 polymer ?
#
loop_
_entity_poly.entity_id
_entity_poly.type
_entity_poly.pdbx_seq_one_letter_code
_entity_poly.pdbx_strand_id
1 'polypeptide(L)'
;MFYQKILPCEALRGLVSHYWVATWNRDLTAPKSTYYTVANTLTDITFGFADSSPHSGLLFTAVQGHTEQANQIEVPGFYHLIGASLFSHAIPKLFQVPAGELSREFISLNDLLGIEADRLTEQVEGALNTDVQIELLNRFFLGRLNRAHELDTPMAYATQLIKINQGQNRIPELASACCLSQKQFEYMNLAML
;
A
#
# COMPACT_ATOMS: atom_id res chain seq x y z
N MET A 1 -8.59 25.12 -8.90
CA MET A 1 -8.14 23.80 -8.41
C MET A 1 -9.24 22.81 -8.72
N PHE A 2 -8.90 21.66 -9.28
CA PHE A 2 -9.81 20.54 -9.48
C PHE A 2 -9.48 19.46 -8.44
N TYR A 3 -10.52 18.91 -7.79
CA TYR A 3 -10.37 17.81 -6.83
C TYR A 3 -11.48 16.79 -7.05
N GLN A 4 -11.13 15.51 -7.08
CA GLN A 4 -12.06 14.41 -7.29
C GLN A 4 -11.71 13.23 -6.39
N LYS A 5 -12.74 12.57 -5.85
CA LYS A 5 -12.63 11.26 -5.21
C LYS A 5 -13.21 10.20 -6.15
N ILE A 6 -12.57 9.05 -6.20
CA ILE A 6 -12.93 7.93 -7.07
C ILE A 6 -13.01 6.68 -6.20
N LEU A 7 -14.11 5.91 -6.32
CA LEU A 7 -14.29 4.68 -5.55
C LEU A 7 -13.41 3.56 -6.12
N PRO A 8 -12.87 2.69 -5.26
CA PRO A 8 -12.16 1.52 -5.73
C PRO A 8 -13.13 0.46 -6.24
N CYS A 9 -12.58 -0.55 -6.93
CA CYS A 9 -13.35 -1.73 -7.32
C CYS A 9 -13.93 -2.44 -6.07
N GLU A 10 -15.01 -3.19 -6.26
CA GLU A 10 -15.80 -3.76 -5.16
C GLU A 10 -14.96 -4.58 -4.18
N ALA A 11 -14.06 -5.41 -4.69
CA ALA A 11 -13.17 -6.26 -3.90
C ALA A 11 -12.21 -5.48 -2.98
N LEU A 12 -11.93 -4.22 -3.28
CA LEU A 12 -11.00 -3.38 -2.52
C LEU A 12 -11.70 -2.42 -1.54
N ARG A 13 -13.02 -2.26 -1.57
CA ARG A 13 -13.73 -1.26 -0.73
C ARG A 13 -13.54 -1.42 0.78
N GLY A 14 -13.17 -2.62 1.24
CA GLY A 14 -12.84 -2.88 2.64
C GLY A 14 -11.39 -2.54 3.02
N LEU A 15 -10.54 -2.19 2.06
CA LEU A 15 -9.09 -1.97 2.23
C LEU A 15 -8.66 -0.59 1.76
N VAL A 16 -9.13 -0.19 0.58
CA VAL A 16 -8.98 1.14 0.00
C VAL A 16 -10.25 1.93 0.31
N SER A 17 -10.12 3.08 0.98
CA SER A 17 -11.25 3.97 1.24
C SER A 17 -11.71 4.65 -0.05
N HIS A 18 -10.77 5.27 -0.75
CA HIS A 18 -10.98 5.94 -2.03
C HIS A 18 -9.64 6.25 -2.68
N TYR A 19 -9.68 6.51 -3.98
CA TYR A 19 -8.64 7.25 -4.67
C TYR A 19 -9.01 8.73 -4.70
N TRP A 20 -8.00 9.58 -4.85
CA TRP A 20 -8.21 11.01 -4.97
C TRP A 20 -7.24 11.62 -5.98
N VAL A 21 -7.68 12.72 -6.59
CA VAL A 21 -6.93 13.44 -7.62
C VAL A 21 -7.05 14.93 -7.32
N ALA A 22 -5.93 15.65 -7.38
CA ALA A 22 -5.89 17.09 -7.20
C ALA A 22 -5.05 17.74 -8.30
N THR A 23 -5.62 18.72 -9.00
CA THR A 23 -4.93 19.42 -10.11
C THR A 23 -5.03 20.93 -9.95
N TRP A 24 -3.90 21.60 -10.17
CA TRP A 24 -3.78 23.05 -10.17
C TRP A 24 -3.53 23.56 -11.59
N ASN A 25 -4.11 24.72 -11.91
CA ASN A 25 -3.94 25.33 -13.22
C ASN A 25 -2.58 26.05 -13.27
N ARG A 26 -1.72 25.63 -14.20
CA ARG A 26 -0.37 26.17 -14.42
C ARG A 26 -0.35 27.63 -14.84
N ASP A 27 -1.37 28.08 -15.57
CA ASP A 27 -1.44 29.46 -16.06
C ASP A 27 -1.87 30.44 -14.95
N LEU A 28 -2.45 29.92 -13.87
CA LEU A 28 -3.03 30.72 -12.79
C LEU A 28 -2.22 30.65 -11.49
N THR A 29 -1.31 29.69 -11.34
CA THR A 29 -0.61 29.44 -10.08
C THR A 29 0.83 29.02 -10.33
N ALA A 30 1.73 29.39 -9.41
CA ALA A 30 3.07 28.82 -9.32
C ALA A 30 3.00 27.33 -8.88
N PRO A 31 4.04 26.52 -9.17
CA PRO A 31 4.06 25.11 -8.78
C PRO A 31 3.98 24.99 -7.26
N LYS A 32 3.30 23.94 -6.79
CA LYS A 32 3.21 23.66 -5.35
C LYS A 32 4.50 22.99 -4.91
N SER A 33 5.24 23.61 -4.00
CA SER A 33 6.48 23.08 -3.43
C SER A 33 6.32 22.58 -1.98
N THR A 34 5.09 22.57 -1.47
CA THR A 34 4.77 22.14 -0.11
C THR A 34 3.63 21.14 -0.16
N TYR A 35 3.89 19.95 0.34
CA TYR A 35 2.88 18.95 0.63
C TYR A 35 2.36 19.15 2.05
N TYR A 36 1.03 19.18 2.19
CA TYR A 36 0.37 19.36 3.48
C TYR A 36 -0.17 18.02 3.94
N THR A 37 0.32 17.56 5.08
CA THR A 37 -0.28 16.45 5.81
C THR A 37 -1.26 17.03 6.83
N VAL A 38 -2.42 16.43 6.97
CA VAL A 38 -3.43 16.79 7.98
C VAL A 38 -3.70 15.59 8.86
N ALA A 39 -4.25 15.84 10.05
CA ALA A 39 -4.69 14.78 10.93
C ALA A 39 -5.67 13.86 10.19
N ASN A 40 -5.30 12.58 10.06
CA ASN A 40 -6.02 11.59 9.29
C ASN A 40 -5.77 10.20 9.88
N THR A 41 -6.81 9.35 9.87
CA THR A 41 -6.73 7.96 10.31
C THR A 41 -6.41 7.00 9.16
N LEU A 42 -6.34 7.50 7.93
CA LEU A 42 -5.97 6.73 6.74
C LEU A 42 -4.47 6.87 6.48
N THR A 43 -3.92 5.89 5.78
CA THR A 43 -2.59 5.98 5.18
C THR A 43 -2.75 6.37 3.72
N ASP A 44 -2.11 7.46 3.31
CA ASP A 44 -2.15 7.97 1.95
C ASP A 44 -0.88 7.57 1.18
N ILE A 45 -1.05 6.91 0.04
CA ILE A 45 0.01 6.77 -0.97
C ILE A 45 -0.24 7.83 -2.03
N THR A 46 0.75 8.67 -2.32
CA THR A 46 0.64 9.79 -3.25
C THR A 46 1.71 9.74 -4.33
N PHE A 47 1.31 10.08 -5.55
CA PHE A 47 2.15 10.30 -6.72
C PHE A 47 2.01 11.76 -7.14
N GLY A 48 3.11 12.50 -7.15
CA GLY A 48 3.14 13.90 -7.55
C GLY A 48 3.78 14.09 -8.92
N PHE A 49 3.09 14.81 -9.79
CA PHE A 49 3.47 15.01 -11.19
C PHE A 49 3.68 16.49 -11.52
N ALA A 50 4.53 16.72 -12.52
CA ALA A 50 4.75 18.04 -13.07
C ALA A 50 3.42 18.66 -13.57
N ASP A 51 2.52 17.91 -14.19
CA ASP A 51 1.17 18.33 -14.52
C ASP A 51 0.23 17.14 -14.82
N SER A 52 -0.97 17.42 -15.34
CA SER A 52 -1.99 16.40 -15.65
C SER A 52 -1.95 15.93 -17.11
N SER A 53 -0.92 16.26 -17.88
CA SER A 53 -0.78 15.79 -19.26
C SER A 53 -0.35 14.31 -19.29
N PRO A 54 -0.69 13.58 -20.36
CA PRO A 54 -0.22 12.20 -20.53
C PRO A 54 1.30 12.14 -20.53
N HIS A 55 1.88 11.17 -19.79
CA HIS A 55 3.33 11.03 -19.61
C HIS A 55 4.00 12.25 -18.96
N SER A 56 3.26 13.03 -18.17
CA SER A 56 3.87 14.03 -17.31
C SER A 56 4.87 13.34 -16.38
N GLY A 57 6.06 13.95 -16.24
CA GLY A 57 7.10 13.42 -15.36
C GLY A 57 6.62 13.28 -13.91
N LEU A 58 6.84 12.09 -13.33
CA LEU A 58 6.67 11.83 -11.92
C LEU A 58 7.81 12.53 -11.15
N LEU A 59 7.43 13.35 -10.18
CA LEU A 59 8.37 14.17 -9.41
C LEU A 59 8.71 13.56 -8.05
N PHE A 60 7.72 12.99 -7.39
CA PHE A 60 7.90 12.32 -6.11
C PHE A 60 6.78 11.31 -5.85
N THR A 61 7.07 10.39 -4.93
CA THR A 61 6.05 9.59 -4.26
C THR A 61 6.15 9.79 -2.76
N ALA A 62 5.03 9.60 -2.08
CA ALA A 62 4.99 9.66 -0.63
C ALA A 62 4.04 8.62 -0.07
N VAL A 63 4.41 8.04 1.08
CA VAL A 63 3.53 7.30 1.96
C VAL A 63 3.41 8.10 3.23
N GLN A 64 2.21 8.60 3.50
CA GLN A 64 1.87 9.28 4.74
C GLN A 64 1.02 8.33 5.56
N GLY A 65 1.52 7.85 6.70
CA GLY A 65 0.68 7.08 7.60
C GLY A 65 -0.27 7.95 8.42
N HIS A 66 -1.09 7.29 9.24
CA HIS A 66 -2.02 7.99 10.12
C HIS A 66 -1.27 8.92 11.08
N THR A 67 -1.81 10.11 11.29
CA THR A 67 -1.19 11.14 12.12
C THR A 67 -2.27 11.98 12.81
N GLU A 68 -1.93 12.50 13.97
CA GLU A 68 -2.76 13.45 14.73
C GLU A 68 -2.27 14.89 14.54
N GLN A 69 -1.16 15.08 13.84
CA GLN A 69 -0.49 16.36 13.66
C GLN A 69 -0.52 16.77 12.19
N ALA A 70 -0.75 18.06 11.95
CA ALA A 70 -0.54 18.65 10.63
C ALA A 70 0.95 18.95 10.44
N ASN A 71 1.47 18.68 9.24
CA ASN A 71 2.85 18.95 8.89
C ASN A 71 2.96 19.52 7.47
N GLN A 72 3.99 20.31 7.22
CA GLN A 72 4.34 20.86 5.92
C GLN A 72 5.67 20.28 5.49
N ILE A 73 5.69 19.70 4.30
CA ILE A 73 6.84 18.96 3.80
C ILE A 73 7.25 19.57 2.46
N GLU A 74 8.51 19.96 2.35
CA GLU A 74 9.04 20.43 1.08
C GLU A 74 9.13 19.29 0.08
N VAL A 75 8.62 19.53 -1.11
CA VAL A 75 8.61 18.57 -2.22
C VAL A 75 8.95 19.27 -3.52
N PRO A 76 9.41 18.55 -4.56
CA PRO A 76 9.56 19.11 -5.88
C PRO A 76 8.26 19.77 -6.37
N GLY A 77 8.39 20.87 -7.10
CA GLY A 77 7.26 21.69 -7.55
C GLY A 77 6.28 20.94 -8.45
N PHE A 78 5.05 20.69 -7.99
CA PHE A 78 4.04 19.90 -8.69
C PHE A 78 2.78 20.70 -9.06
N TYR A 79 2.00 20.16 -10.01
CA TYR A 79 0.66 20.69 -10.35
C TYR A 79 -0.42 19.61 -10.37
N HIS A 80 -0.06 18.35 -10.26
CA HIS A 80 -1.01 17.25 -10.29
C HIS A 80 -0.63 16.18 -9.28
N LEU A 81 -1.61 15.73 -8.50
CA LEU A 81 -1.46 14.66 -7.53
C LEU A 81 -2.51 13.60 -7.80
N ILE A 82 -2.10 12.35 -7.63
CA ILE A 82 -2.98 11.19 -7.54
C ILE A 82 -2.61 10.42 -6.29
N GLY A 83 -3.60 9.96 -5.54
CA GLY A 83 -3.34 9.15 -4.38
C GLY A 83 -4.39 8.09 -4.10
N ALA A 84 -4.01 7.15 -3.24
CA ALA A 84 -4.85 6.12 -2.68
C ALA A 84 -4.88 6.27 -1.16
N SER A 85 -6.07 6.44 -0.59
CA SER A 85 -6.27 6.46 0.84
C SER A 85 -6.68 5.08 1.34
N LEU A 86 -5.86 4.50 2.20
CA LEU A 86 -5.99 3.14 2.71
C LEU A 86 -6.44 3.15 4.16
N PHE A 87 -7.32 2.21 4.54
CA PHE A 87 -7.64 2.03 5.96
C PHE A 87 -6.42 1.47 6.71
N SER A 88 -6.20 1.91 7.95
CA SER A 88 -5.07 1.42 8.76
C SER A 88 -5.03 -0.10 8.92
N HIS A 89 -6.20 -0.75 9.05
CA HIS A 89 -6.26 -2.23 9.13
C HIS A 89 -5.91 -2.94 7.82
N ALA A 90 -5.85 -2.22 6.70
CA ALA A 90 -5.43 -2.76 5.41
C ALA A 90 -3.91 -2.85 5.28
N ILE A 91 -3.16 -2.04 6.03
CA ILE A 91 -1.71 -1.94 5.91
C ILE A 91 -1.00 -3.29 6.13
N PRO A 92 -1.30 -4.07 7.19
CA PRO A 92 -0.66 -5.38 7.36
C PRO A 92 -1.03 -6.35 6.25
N LYS A 93 -2.26 -6.29 5.75
CA LYS A 93 -2.75 -7.19 4.68
C LYS A 93 -2.12 -6.89 3.33
N LEU A 94 -1.91 -5.61 3.02
CA LEU A 94 -1.38 -5.18 1.72
C LEU A 94 0.14 -5.11 1.71
N PHE A 95 0.79 -4.89 2.85
CA PHE A 95 2.23 -4.59 2.91
C PHE A 95 3.05 -5.46 3.85
N GLN A 96 2.42 -6.33 4.63
CA GLN A 96 3.10 -7.18 5.63
C GLN A 96 3.91 -6.38 6.65
N VAL A 97 3.57 -5.11 6.86
CA VAL A 97 4.10 -4.26 7.92
C VAL A 97 2.97 -3.88 8.89
N PRO A 98 3.23 -3.85 10.21
CA PRO A 98 2.28 -3.31 11.18
C PRO A 98 1.87 -1.88 10.84
N ALA A 99 0.57 -1.56 10.94
CA ALA A 99 0.07 -0.22 10.67
C ALA A 99 0.71 0.86 11.56
N GLY A 100 1.12 0.48 12.79
CA GLY A 100 1.79 1.35 13.74
C GLY A 100 3.19 1.78 13.31
N GLU A 101 3.88 1.01 12.46
CA GLU A 101 5.20 1.39 11.93
C GLU A 101 5.15 2.57 10.97
N LEU A 102 3.99 2.81 10.34
CA LEU A 102 3.77 3.99 9.50
C LEU A 102 3.18 5.17 10.29
N SER A 103 2.90 5.01 11.59
CA SER A 103 2.28 6.07 12.39
C SER A 103 3.16 7.32 12.42
N ARG A 104 2.60 8.47 12.01
CA ARG A 104 3.28 9.77 11.93
C ARG A 104 4.47 9.79 10.96
N GLU A 105 4.64 8.76 10.15
CA GLU A 105 5.69 8.69 9.15
C GLU A 105 5.28 9.37 7.84
N PHE A 106 6.27 9.97 7.20
CA PHE A 106 6.20 10.44 5.82
C PHE A 106 7.47 9.96 5.09
N ILE A 107 7.32 8.87 4.34
CA ILE A 107 8.43 8.17 3.70
C ILE A 107 8.21 8.09 2.19
N SER A 108 9.25 7.73 1.44
CA SER A 108 9.08 7.45 0.02
C SER A 108 8.33 6.14 -0.19
N LEU A 109 7.74 5.95 -1.37
CA LEU A 109 7.12 4.65 -1.70
C LEU A 109 8.16 3.53 -1.80
N ASN A 110 9.41 3.87 -2.15
CA ASN A 110 10.53 2.93 -2.19
C ASN A 110 10.89 2.41 -0.78
N ASP A 111 10.76 3.23 0.25
CA ASP A 111 11.01 2.77 1.64
C ASP A 111 9.97 1.73 2.09
N LEU A 112 8.75 1.78 1.56
CA LEU A 112 7.69 0.82 1.86
C LEU A 112 7.74 -0.46 0.99
N LEU A 113 8.00 -0.32 -0.32
CA LEU A 113 7.83 -1.40 -1.30
C LEU A 113 9.14 -1.92 -1.89
N GLY A 114 10.27 -1.23 -1.67
CA GLY A 114 11.53 -1.52 -2.34
C GLY A 114 11.38 -1.53 -3.86
N ILE A 115 11.92 -2.54 -4.52
CA ILE A 115 11.92 -2.65 -5.98
C ILE A 115 10.52 -2.72 -6.62
N GLU A 116 9.47 -3.05 -5.85
CA GLU A 116 8.10 -3.04 -6.37
C GLU A 116 7.57 -1.60 -6.54
N ALA A 117 8.08 -0.63 -5.79
CA ALA A 117 7.72 0.77 -5.98
C ALA A 117 8.16 1.28 -7.34
N ASP A 118 9.42 1.03 -7.75
CA ASP A 118 9.93 1.46 -9.06
C ASP A 118 9.02 1.00 -10.21
N ARG A 119 8.59 -0.28 -10.18
CA ARG A 119 7.68 -0.85 -11.19
C ARG A 119 6.30 -0.20 -11.16
N LEU A 120 5.76 0.05 -9.97
CA LEU A 120 4.47 0.71 -9.82
C LEU A 120 4.54 2.16 -10.32
N THR A 121 5.60 2.88 -9.96
CA THR A 121 5.81 4.27 -10.39
C THR A 121 5.96 4.37 -11.91
N GLU A 122 6.73 3.48 -12.54
CA GLU A 122 6.91 3.47 -13.99
C GLU A 122 5.57 3.22 -14.71
N GLN A 123 4.75 2.29 -14.21
CA GLN A 123 3.44 2.02 -14.78
C GLN A 123 2.47 3.20 -14.63
N VAL A 124 2.44 3.82 -13.44
CA VAL A 124 1.54 4.95 -13.16
C VAL A 124 1.97 6.21 -13.92
N GLU A 125 3.27 6.45 -14.07
CA GLU A 125 3.81 7.55 -14.87
C GLU A 125 3.54 7.36 -16.37
N GLY A 126 3.71 6.13 -16.88
CA GLY A 126 3.46 5.79 -18.28
C GLY A 126 1.97 5.70 -18.67
N ALA A 127 1.05 5.98 -17.76
CA ALA A 127 -0.38 5.90 -18.02
C ALA A 127 -0.89 7.09 -18.84
N LEU A 128 -1.84 6.81 -19.74
CA LEU A 128 -2.38 7.81 -20.68
C LEU A 128 -3.27 8.86 -20.00
N ASN A 129 -3.91 8.51 -18.89
CA ASN A 129 -4.80 9.39 -18.15
C ASN A 129 -5.07 8.83 -16.74
N THR A 130 -5.78 9.62 -15.94
CA THR A 130 -6.17 9.30 -14.57
C THR A 130 -6.94 8.00 -14.44
N ASP A 131 -7.87 7.67 -15.35
CA ASP A 131 -8.64 6.43 -15.26
C ASP A 131 -7.73 5.20 -15.39
N VAL A 132 -6.74 5.25 -16.29
CA VAL A 132 -5.72 4.20 -16.43
C VAL A 132 -4.84 4.10 -15.19
N GLN A 133 -4.50 5.22 -14.55
CA GLN A 133 -3.74 5.26 -13.29
C GLN A 133 -4.53 4.61 -12.15
N ILE A 134 -5.83 4.90 -12.04
CA ILE A 134 -6.70 4.25 -11.04
C ILE A 134 -6.82 2.75 -11.29
N GLU A 135 -6.94 2.32 -12.56
CA GLU A 135 -6.99 0.89 -12.88
C GLU A 135 -5.69 0.16 -12.55
N LEU A 136 -4.54 0.80 -12.75
CA LEU A 136 -3.23 0.29 -12.31
C LEU A 136 -3.17 0.13 -10.79
N LEU A 137 -3.65 1.11 -10.04
CA LEU A 137 -3.70 1.04 -8.58
C LEU A 137 -4.66 -0.06 -8.09
N ASN A 138 -5.83 -0.21 -8.71
CA ASN A 138 -6.75 -1.32 -8.41
C ASN A 138 -6.04 -2.67 -8.62
N ARG A 139 -5.40 -2.87 -9.79
CA ARG A 139 -4.67 -4.11 -10.09
C ARG A 139 -3.53 -4.36 -9.12
N PHE A 140 -2.78 -3.32 -8.75
CA PHE A 140 -1.70 -3.43 -7.77
C PHE A 140 -2.23 -3.92 -6.42
N PHE A 141 -3.25 -3.27 -5.85
CA PHE A 141 -3.78 -3.67 -4.54
C PHE A 141 -4.48 -5.03 -4.57
N LEU A 142 -5.17 -5.39 -5.66
CA LEU A 142 -5.71 -6.74 -5.85
C LEU A 142 -4.60 -7.79 -5.90
N GLY A 143 -3.51 -7.51 -6.60
CA GLY A 143 -2.34 -8.38 -6.64
C GLY A 143 -1.73 -8.62 -5.26
N ARG A 144 -1.63 -7.57 -4.43
CA ARG A 144 -1.16 -7.67 -3.05
C ARG A 144 -2.12 -8.50 -2.18
N LEU A 145 -3.43 -8.29 -2.32
CA LEU A 145 -4.44 -9.07 -1.60
C LEU A 145 -4.39 -10.56 -1.96
N ASN A 146 -4.26 -10.91 -3.24
CA ASN A 146 -4.20 -12.29 -3.68
C ASN A 146 -2.94 -13.00 -3.17
N ARG A 147 -1.77 -12.34 -3.21
CA ARG A 147 -0.54 -12.89 -2.63
C ARG A 147 -0.66 -13.12 -1.12
N ALA A 148 -1.32 -12.22 -0.39
CA ALA A 148 -1.57 -12.42 1.04
C ALA A 148 -2.45 -13.67 1.28
N HIS A 149 -3.51 -13.86 0.48
CA HIS A 149 -4.35 -15.06 0.57
C HIS A 149 -3.60 -16.36 0.25
N GLU A 150 -2.70 -16.34 -0.73
CA GLU A 150 -1.86 -17.51 -1.07
C GLU A 150 -0.93 -17.88 0.10
N LEU A 151 -0.35 -16.90 0.79
CA LEU A 151 0.49 -17.12 1.97
C LEU A 151 -0.33 -17.58 3.20
N ASP A 152 -1.55 -17.06 3.37
CA ASP A 152 -2.44 -17.42 4.47
C ASP A 152 -2.99 -18.85 4.34
N THR A 153 -3.11 -19.40 3.14
CA THR A 153 -3.77 -20.71 2.92
C THR A 153 -3.01 -21.87 3.59
N PRO A 154 -1.67 -22.03 3.41
CA PRO A 154 -0.89 -23.00 4.17
C PRO A 154 -0.86 -22.71 5.69
N MET A 155 -0.84 -21.44 6.09
CA MET A 155 -0.78 -21.04 7.51
C MET A 155 -2.10 -21.35 8.25
N ALA A 156 -3.24 -21.07 7.62
CA ALA A 156 -4.56 -21.41 8.12
C ALA A 156 -4.73 -22.93 8.23
N TYR A 157 -4.23 -23.69 7.25
CA TYR A 157 -4.23 -25.14 7.28
C TYR A 157 -3.36 -25.71 8.41
N ALA A 158 -2.14 -25.21 8.61
CA ALA A 158 -1.27 -25.60 9.71
C ALA A 158 -1.88 -25.27 11.08
N THR A 159 -2.49 -24.09 11.22
CA THR A 159 -3.20 -23.67 12.44
C THR A 159 -4.40 -24.57 12.75
N GLN A 160 -5.14 -24.96 11.71
CA GLN A 160 -6.27 -25.87 11.82
C GLN A 160 -5.82 -27.29 12.22
N LEU A 161 -4.72 -27.78 11.64
CA LEU A 161 -4.13 -29.08 12.02
C LEU A 161 -3.66 -29.10 13.49
N ILE A 162 -3.07 -28.01 13.99
CA ILE A 162 -2.65 -27.90 15.40
C ILE A 162 -3.88 -27.92 16.33
N LYS A 163 -4.93 -27.17 15.97
CA LYS A 163 -6.19 -27.13 16.76
C LYS A 163 -6.93 -28.47 16.78
N ILE A 164 -6.95 -29.19 15.65
CA ILE A 164 -7.61 -30.50 15.55
C ILE A 164 -6.88 -31.56 16.38
N ASN A 165 -5.55 -31.52 16.42
CA ASN A 165 -4.73 -32.57 17.03
C ASN A 165 -4.37 -32.32 18.51
N GLN A 166 -4.96 -31.33 19.18
CA GLN A 166 -4.74 -31.00 20.61
C GLN A 166 -3.25 -31.01 21.04
N GLY A 167 -2.33 -30.63 20.15
CA GLY A 167 -0.90 -30.57 20.43
C GLY A 167 -0.16 -31.91 20.56
N GLN A 168 -0.71 -33.05 20.12
CA GLN A 168 -0.13 -34.38 20.39
C GLN A 168 0.75 -35.02 19.29
N ASN A 169 0.99 -34.41 18.12
CA ASN A 169 1.85 -35.00 17.09
C ASN A 169 3.23 -34.34 16.95
N ARG A 170 4.23 -35.18 16.68
CA ARG A 170 5.66 -34.81 16.56
C ARG A 170 5.88 -33.96 15.31
N ILE A 171 6.64 -32.88 15.49
CA ILE A 171 7.05 -31.85 14.50
C ILE A 171 7.41 -32.39 13.09
N PRO A 172 8.04 -33.57 12.91
CA PRO A 172 8.40 -34.08 11.57
C PRO A 172 7.19 -34.43 10.68
N GLU A 173 6.05 -34.81 11.27
CA GLU A 173 4.87 -35.26 10.51
C GLU A 173 4.03 -34.07 9.99
N LEU A 174 4.05 -32.94 10.70
CA LEU A 174 3.40 -31.69 10.28
C LEU A 174 4.18 -30.97 9.16
N ALA A 175 5.51 -31.06 9.19
CA ALA A 175 6.39 -30.49 8.17
C ALA A 175 6.20 -31.15 6.80
N SER A 176 6.02 -32.49 6.77
CA SER A 176 5.78 -33.22 5.52
C SER A 176 4.41 -32.93 4.92
N ALA A 177 3.37 -32.72 5.76
CA ALA A 177 2.02 -32.37 5.33
C ALA A 177 1.90 -30.94 4.77
N CYS A 178 2.82 -30.04 5.13
CA CYS A 178 2.83 -28.64 4.69
C CYS A 178 3.90 -28.33 3.62
N CYS A 179 4.65 -29.33 3.15
CA CYS A 179 5.82 -29.15 2.26
C CYS A 179 6.84 -28.11 2.77
N LEU A 180 6.97 -27.95 4.09
CA LEU A 180 7.90 -27.00 4.71
C LEU A 180 9.14 -27.73 5.25
N SER A 181 10.29 -27.08 5.18
CA SER A 181 11.51 -27.61 5.81
C SER A 181 11.43 -27.47 7.33
N GLN A 182 12.03 -28.40 8.07
CA GLN A 182 12.00 -28.44 9.55
C GLN A 182 12.45 -27.11 10.20
N LYS A 183 13.40 -26.40 9.57
CA LYS A 183 13.86 -25.08 10.02
C LYS A 183 12.81 -23.98 9.91
N GLN A 184 11.94 -24.01 8.90
CA GLN A 184 10.87 -23.01 8.73
C GLN A 184 9.76 -23.18 9.78
N PHE A 185 9.55 -24.42 10.25
CA PHE A 185 8.57 -24.71 11.28
C PHE A 185 9.02 -24.22 12.68
N GLU A 186 10.31 -24.28 12.98
CA GLU A 186 10.86 -23.83 14.27
C GLU A 186 10.75 -22.30 14.47
N TYR A 187 10.92 -21.49 13.40
CA TYR A 187 10.65 -20.05 13.45
C TYR A 187 9.18 -19.73 13.71
N MET A 188 8.26 -20.56 13.22
CA MET A 188 6.81 -20.38 13.40
C MET A 188 6.37 -20.63 14.85
N ASN A 189 7.02 -21.57 15.57
CA ASN A 189 6.68 -21.87 16.96
C ASN A 189 7.16 -20.80 17.95
N LEU A 190 8.25 -20.09 17.63
CA LEU A 190 8.78 -18.98 18.43
C LEU A 190 7.95 -17.69 18.32
N ALA A 191 7.14 -17.52 17.26
CA ALA A 191 6.27 -16.37 17.07
C ALA A 191 4.87 -16.53 17.72
N MET A 192 4.56 -17.72 18.27
CA MET A 192 3.26 -18.04 18.87
C MET A 192 3.31 -18.21 20.41
N LEU A 193 4.48 -17.96 21.03
CA LEU A 193 4.67 -17.83 22.49
C LEU A 193 4.81 -16.36 22.86
#